data_AF-A0A2N2NQI2-F1
#
_entry.id   AF-A0A2N2NQI2-F1
#
_cell.length_a   1.000
_cell.length_b   1.000
_cell.length_c   1.000
_cell.angle_alpha   90.00
_cell.angle_beta   90.00
_cell.angle_gamma   90.00
#
_symmetry.space_group_name_H-M   'P 1'
#
loop_
_entity.id
_entity.type
_entity.pdbx_description
1 polymer ?
#
loop_
_entity_poly.entity_id
_entity_poly.type
_entity_poly.pdbx_seq_one_letter_code
_entity_poly.pdbx_strand_id
1 'polypeptide(L)'
;MASVISMKALLESGVHFGHRTNKWHPGMRPFIFTERNGIHILDLQQTVKAINSAYNIVRDTVAAGGTILFVGTKRQAQETIKEEAMRCGMPYVTERWLGGTLTNWSTISQRIGELERLERLHETGEINSYTKKEALMIDREINRLMIRLSGVRNMKKIPDLLFIIDVSREETAVHEANLKGVPIIAMVDTNCDPRNIDHVIPSNDDAIRAIKLMVSKIADAVIEGKSLRKDEDLDEEMTPGEEKPVVVRRRMEEDAELADETLLGASTLAKLDVEKEEEVTEEVTEEVAEEVSEEETDIVVEDLVVVKEEEVIVKKPATKDKKTTKAKVTKKAETLTEVVAEDVEEDASVESEDLDEE
;
A
#
# COMPACT_ATOMS: atom_id res chain seq x y z
N MET A 1 8.64 4.92 12.69
CA MET A 1 7.48 4.19 12.15
C MET A 1 7.74 2.70 12.27
N ALA A 2 6.83 1.95 12.88
CA ALA A 2 6.96 0.50 12.95
C ALA A 2 6.91 -0.07 11.51
N SER A 3 7.86 -0.93 11.15
CA SER A 3 7.85 -1.58 9.84
C SER A 3 6.69 -2.57 9.76
N VAL A 4 5.84 -2.45 8.74
CA VAL A 4 4.68 -3.35 8.52
C VAL A 4 5.11 -4.81 8.41
N ILE A 5 6.32 -5.04 7.88
CA ILE A 5 6.91 -6.38 7.71
C ILE A 5 8.32 -6.39 8.30
N SER A 6 8.64 -7.44 9.06
CA SER A 6 10.00 -7.66 9.52
C SER A 6 10.92 -8.13 8.38
N MET A 7 12.17 -7.66 8.36
CA MET A 7 13.14 -8.09 7.34
C MET A 7 13.38 -9.61 7.35
N LYS A 8 13.26 -10.25 8.52
CA LYS A 8 13.33 -11.71 8.66
C LYS A 8 12.22 -12.42 7.89
N ALA A 9 10.99 -11.91 7.93
CA ALA A 9 9.87 -12.48 7.18
C ALA A 9 10.07 -12.36 5.64
N LEU A 10 10.69 -11.27 5.17
CA LEU A 10 11.04 -11.10 3.75
C LEU A 10 12.15 -12.08 3.31
N LEU A 11 13.11 -12.36 4.19
CA LEU A 11 14.15 -13.37 3.94
C LEU A 11 13.55 -14.79 3.88
N GLU A 12 12.72 -15.16 4.85
CA GLU A 12 12.12 -16.51 4.94
C GLU A 12 11.13 -16.80 3.81
N SER A 13 10.41 -15.79 3.33
CA SER A 13 9.47 -15.91 2.21
C SER A 13 10.16 -15.93 0.84
N GLY A 14 11.44 -15.56 0.76
CA GLY A 14 12.22 -15.57 -0.48
C GLY A 14 12.01 -14.36 -1.39
N VAL A 15 11.57 -13.22 -0.84
CA VAL A 15 11.32 -11.97 -1.59
C VAL A 15 12.60 -11.39 -2.23
N HIS A 16 13.77 -11.67 -1.64
CA HIS A 16 15.06 -11.14 -2.06
C HIS A 16 15.65 -11.83 -3.30
N PHE A 17 15.12 -12.98 -3.73
CA PHE A 17 15.62 -13.67 -4.91
C PHE A 17 15.03 -13.03 -6.16
N GLY A 18 15.89 -12.62 -7.10
CA GLY A 18 15.49 -12.21 -8.44
C GLY A 18 15.74 -13.31 -9.47
N HIS A 19 15.82 -12.89 -10.73
CA HIS A 19 16.11 -13.75 -11.87
C HIS A 19 17.63 -13.96 -12.08
N ARG A 20 17.95 -14.81 -13.07
CA ARG A 20 19.33 -15.08 -13.50
C ARG A 20 19.98 -13.82 -14.11
N THR A 21 21.30 -13.73 -14.02
CA THR A 21 22.11 -12.61 -14.53
C THR A 21 21.94 -12.32 -16.03
N ASN A 22 21.49 -13.29 -16.83
CA ASN A 22 21.26 -13.08 -18.26
C ASN A 22 19.88 -12.48 -18.57
N LYS A 23 18.95 -12.48 -17.61
CA LYS A 23 17.54 -12.09 -17.80
C LYS A 23 17.17 -10.83 -17.02
N TRP A 24 18.14 -9.97 -16.73
CA TRP A 24 17.89 -8.73 -15.99
C TRP A 24 17.70 -7.55 -16.93
N HIS A 25 16.94 -6.56 -16.46
CA HIS A 25 16.72 -5.30 -17.13
C HIS A 25 17.62 -4.20 -16.53
N PRO A 26 18.37 -3.42 -17.34
CA PRO A 26 19.30 -2.40 -16.83
C PRO A 26 18.68 -1.36 -15.89
N GLY A 27 17.39 -1.07 -16.06
CA GLY A 27 16.64 -0.15 -15.19
C GLY A 27 16.54 -0.63 -13.74
N MET A 28 16.69 -1.93 -13.48
CA MET A 28 16.63 -2.52 -12.14
C MET A 28 17.96 -2.46 -11.39
N ARG A 29 19.04 -1.95 -12.00
CA ARG A 29 20.38 -1.84 -11.37
C ARG A 29 20.35 -1.22 -9.97
N PRO A 30 19.61 -0.13 -9.69
CA PRO A 30 19.60 0.49 -8.35
C PRO A 30 19.00 -0.40 -7.25
N PHE A 31 18.12 -1.32 -7.63
CA PHE A 31 17.40 -2.21 -6.70
C PHE A 31 18.11 -3.54 -6.45
N ILE A 32 19.12 -3.87 -7.27
CA ILE A 32 19.93 -5.08 -7.14
C ILE A 32 21.07 -4.81 -6.16
N PHE A 33 21.16 -5.63 -5.12
CA PHE A 33 22.21 -5.55 -4.11
C PHE A 33 23.50 -6.25 -4.55
N THR A 34 23.41 -7.54 -4.90
CA THR A 34 24.55 -8.36 -5.34
C THR A 34 24.07 -9.51 -6.23
N GLU A 35 24.99 -10.18 -6.90
CA GLU A 35 24.74 -11.48 -7.53
C GLU A 35 25.37 -12.60 -6.69
N ARG A 36 24.70 -13.76 -6.61
CA ARG A 36 25.22 -14.97 -5.97
C ARG A 36 24.76 -16.19 -6.77
N ASN A 37 25.69 -17.07 -7.13
CA ASN A 37 25.40 -18.29 -7.90
C ASN A 37 24.65 -18.00 -9.22
N GLY A 38 24.92 -16.86 -9.86
CA GLY A 38 24.25 -16.45 -11.11
C GLY A 38 22.81 -15.97 -10.95
N ILE A 39 22.35 -15.71 -9.73
CA ILE A 39 21.03 -15.14 -9.40
C ILE A 39 21.24 -13.75 -8.80
N HIS A 40 20.45 -12.77 -9.23
CA HIS A 40 20.44 -11.45 -8.62
C HIS A 40 19.72 -11.47 -7.27
N ILE A 41 20.27 -10.76 -6.29
CA ILE A 41 19.68 -10.55 -4.98
C ILE A 41 19.21 -9.10 -4.91
N LEU A 42 17.93 -8.91 -4.61
CA LEU A 42 17.31 -7.60 -4.42
C LEU A 42 17.64 -7.02 -3.04
N ASP A 43 17.75 -5.70 -2.96
CA ASP A 43 17.98 -4.99 -1.71
C ASP A 43 16.69 -4.90 -0.87
N LEU A 44 16.61 -5.72 0.18
CA LEU A 44 15.48 -5.76 1.09
C LEU A 44 15.26 -4.45 1.86
N GLN A 45 16.28 -3.61 2.06
CA GLN A 45 16.08 -2.32 2.73
C GLN A 45 15.22 -1.39 1.87
N GLN A 46 15.45 -1.40 0.56
CA GLN A 46 14.63 -0.66 -0.40
C GLN A 46 13.22 -1.25 -0.45
N THR A 47 13.11 -2.58 -0.49
CA THR A 47 11.81 -3.27 -0.44
C THR A 47 11.00 -2.89 0.80
N VAL A 48 11.58 -2.89 2.00
CA VAL A 48 10.88 -2.50 3.24
C VAL A 48 10.38 -1.05 3.16
N LYS A 49 11.19 -0.12 2.66
CA LYS A 49 10.79 1.28 2.48
C LYS A 49 9.63 1.40 1.47
N ALA A 50 9.76 0.74 0.32
CA ALA A 50 8.74 0.76 -0.73
C ALA A 50 7.41 0.16 -0.25
N ILE A 51 7.45 -0.95 0.49
CA ILE A 51 6.24 -1.58 1.05
C ILE A 51 5.55 -0.64 2.03
N ASN A 52 6.28 0.01 2.94
CA ASN A 52 5.66 0.93 3.90
C ASN A 52 5.01 2.12 3.19
N SER A 53 5.66 2.67 2.15
CA SER A 53 5.06 3.74 1.33
C SER A 53 3.81 3.26 0.62
N ALA A 54 3.86 2.10 -0.04
CA ALA A 54 2.72 1.49 -0.71
C ALA A 54 1.57 1.17 0.25
N TYR A 55 1.88 0.67 1.44
CA TYR A 55 0.89 0.37 2.49
C TYR A 55 0.11 1.61 2.89
N ASN A 56 0.81 2.73 3.13
CA ASN A 56 0.18 4.00 3.49
C ASN A 56 -0.70 4.52 2.35
N ILE A 57 -0.19 4.52 1.10
CA ILE A 57 -0.97 4.96 -0.07
C ILE A 57 -2.25 4.15 -0.22
N VAL A 58 -2.16 2.82 -0.08
CA VAL A 58 -3.31 1.92 -0.15
C VAL A 58 -4.31 2.23 0.95
N ARG A 59 -3.86 2.34 2.20
CA ARG A 59 -4.71 2.65 3.35
C ARG A 59 -5.44 3.98 3.15
N ASP A 60 -4.71 5.03 2.78
CA ASP A 60 -5.23 6.38 2.63
C ASP A 60 -6.22 6.47 1.43
N THR A 61 -5.93 5.76 0.34
CA THR A 61 -6.85 5.67 -0.82
C THR A 61 -8.16 5.00 -0.45
N VAL A 62 -8.12 3.93 0.36
CA VAL A 62 -9.32 3.20 0.78
C VAL A 62 -10.10 3.96 1.85
N ALA A 63 -9.41 4.67 2.75
CA ALA A 63 -10.04 5.57 3.71
C ALA A 63 -10.87 6.64 2.99
N ALA A 64 -10.36 7.20 1.89
CA ALA A 64 -11.11 8.12 1.02
C ALA A 64 -12.27 7.48 0.22
N GLY A 65 -12.54 6.17 0.39
CA GLY A 65 -13.57 5.44 -0.36
C GLY A 65 -13.15 5.01 -1.77
N GLY A 66 -11.84 5.03 -2.05
CA GLY A 66 -11.27 4.55 -3.29
C GLY A 66 -11.35 3.02 -3.45
N THR A 67 -11.30 2.58 -4.71
CA THR A 67 -11.33 1.17 -5.10
C THR A 67 -9.97 0.75 -5.66
N ILE A 68 -9.48 -0.40 -5.20
CA ILE A 68 -8.18 -0.94 -5.61
C ILE A 68 -8.42 -2.20 -6.44
N LEU A 69 -7.82 -2.27 -7.62
CA LEU A 69 -7.90 -3.45 -8.47
C LEU A 69 -6.60 -4.26 -8.36
N PHE A 70 -6.72 -5.50 -7.89
CA PHE A 70 -5.61 -6.45 -7.84
C PHE A 70 -5.47 -7.17 -9.18
N VAL A 71 -4.28 -7.15 -9.78
CA VAL A 71 -4.03 -7.74 -11.10
C VAL A 71 -2.86 -8.69 -11.02
N GLY A 72 -3.04 -9.91 -11.52
CA GLY A 72 -1.95 -10.84 -11.75
C GLY A 72 -2.42 -12.12 -12.42
N THR A 73 -2.00 -12.33 -13.67
CA THR A 73 -2.35 -13.53 -14.46
C THR A 73 -1.38 -14.69 -14.28
N LYS A 74 -0.28 -14.45 -13.58
CA LYS A 74 0.75 -15.45 -13.32
C LYS A 74 0.19 -16.57 -12.43
N ARG A 75 0.34 -17.83 -12.85
CA ARG A 75 -0.22 -19.02 -12.17
C ARG A 75 0.06 -19.05 -10.65
N GLN A 76 1.26 -18.62 -10.25
CA GLN A 76 1.69 -18.56 -8.85
C GLN A 76 0.93 -17.50 -8.03
N ALA A 77 0.41 -16.46 -8.68
CA ALA A 77 -0.31 -15.35 -8.07
C ALA A 77 -1.84 -15.53 -8.08
N GLN A 78 -2.39 -16.29 -9.03
CA GLN A 78 -3.84 -16.38 -9.28
C GLN A 78 -4.65 -16.71 -8.02
N GLU A 79 -4.31 -17.81 -7.35
CA GLU A 79 -5.04 -18.28 -6.16
C GLU A 79 -4.91 -17.28 -5.00
N THR A 80 -3.69 -16.80 -4.75
CA THR A 80 -3.40 -15.86 -3.67
C THR A 80 -4.12 -14.52 -3.85
N ILE A 81 -4.10 -13.96 -5.06
CA ILE A 81 -4.82 -12.71 -5.37
C ILE A 81 -6.31 -12.92 -5.17
N LYS A 82 -6.87 -14.02 -5.69
CA LYS A 82 -8.29 -14.31 -5.60
C LYS A 82 -8.75 -14.37 -4.14
N GLU A 83 -8.06 -15.16 -3.31
CA GLU A 83 -8.38 -15.34 -1.90
C GLU A 83 -8.32 -14.03 -1.11
N GLU A 84 -7.22 -13.28 -1.23
CA GLU A 84 -7.02 -12.05 -0.45
C GLU A 84 -7.90 -10.89 -0.95
N ALA A 85 -8.17 -10.82 -2.27
CA ALA A 85 -9.08 -9.83 -2.82
C ALA A 85 -10.53 -10.10 -2.40
N MET A 86 -10.96 -11.37 -2.37
CA MET A 86 -12.26 -11.76 -1.83
C MET A 86 -12.35 -11.46 -0.33
N ARG A 87 -11.28 -11.71 0.44
CA ARG A 87 -11.21 -11.40 1.87
C ARG A 87 -11.35 -9.90 2.16
N CYS A 88 -10.66 -9.05 1.40
CA CYS A 88 -10.77 -7.59 1.58
C CYS A 88 -11.98 -7.00 0.86
N GLY A 89 -12.69 -7.74 0.00
CA GLY A 89 -13.85 -7.28 -0.74
C GLY A 89 -13.49 -6.18 -1.77
N MET A 90 -12.39 -6.38 -2.49
CA MET A 90 -11.94 -5.50 -3.58
C MET A 90 -11.93 -6.26 -4.91
N PRO A 91 -12.05 -5.56 -6.05
CA PRO A 91 -12.05 -6.22 -7.35
C PRO A 91 -10.67 -6.80 -7.69
N TYR A 92 -10.67 -7.84 -8.52
CA TYR A 92 -9.43 -8.50 -8.97
C TYR A 92 -9.51 -9.03 -10.40
N VAL A 93 -8.35 -9.26 -11.02
CA VAL A 93 -8.18 -9.93 -12.31
C VAL A 93 -7.07 -10.96 -12.20
N THR A 94 -7.42 -12.24 -12.32
CA THR A 94 -6.48 -13.37 -12.15
C THR A 94 -6.26 -14.19 -13.42
N GLU A 95 -7.20 -14.24 -14.34
CA GLU A 95 -7.10 -15.16 -15.48
C GLU A 95 -6.39 -14.51 -16.66
N ARG A 96 -7.02 -13.51 -17.26
CA ARG A 96 -6.47 -12.78 -18.40
C ARG A 96 -6.94 -11.35 -18.37
N TRP A 97 -5.99 -10.42 -18.52
CA TRP A 97 -6.32 -9.03 -18.77
C TRP A 97 -6.96 -8.87 -20.15
N LEU A 98 -8.18 -8.32 -20.19
CA LEU A 98 -8.83 -7.97 -21.45
C LEU A 98 -8.36 -6.58 -21.85
N GLY A 99 -7.78 -6.45 -23.05
CA GLY A 99 -7.46 -5.13 -23.58
C GLY A 99 -8.71 -4.27 -23.64
N GLY A 100 -8.62 -3.03 -23.15
CA GLY A 100 -9.77 -2.14 -23.01
C GLY A 100 -10.42 -2.15 -21.64
N THR A 101 -9.91 -2.91 -20.65
CA THR A 101 -10.52 -3.01 -19.31
C THR A 101 -10.64 -1.65 -18.62
N LEU A 102 -9.60 -0.82 -18.72
CA LEU A 102 -9.62 0.54 -18.14
C LEU A 102 -9.95 1.57 -19.21
N THR A 103 -9.41 1.39 -20.42
CA THR A 103 -9.53 2.40 -21.48
C THR A 103 -10.94 2.50 -22.06
N ASN A 104 -11.62 1.35 -22.18
CA ASN A 104 -12.98 1.19 -22.72
C ASN A 104 -13.92 0.51 -21.70
N TRP A 105 -14.00 1.10 -20.50
CA TRP A 105 -14.85 0.59 -19.42
C TRP A 105 -16.32 0.39 -19.81
N SER A 106 -16.88 1.27 -20.66
CA SER A 106 -18.27 1.18 -21.11
C SER A 106 -18.60 -0.15 -21.78
N THR A 107 -17.72 -0.66 -22.65
CA THR A 107 -17.95 -1.95 -23.33
C THR A 107 -17.77 -3.12 -22.38
N ILE A 108 -16.83 -3.02 -21.44
CA ILE A 108 -16.58 -4.08 -20.45
C ILE A 108 -17.75 -4.17 -19.47
N SER A 109 -18.27 -3.03 -19.02
CA SER A 109 -19.48 -2.95 -18.20
C SER A 109 -20.70 -3.56 -18.90
N GLN A 110 -20.87 -3.31 -20.20
CA GLN A 110 -21.92 -3.99 -20.99
C GLN A 110 -21.76 -5.51 -21.01
N ARG A 111 -20.52 -6.03 -21.08
CA ARG A 111 -20.26 -7.47 -21.02
C ARG A 111 -20.52 -8.07 -19.64
N ILE A 112 -20.29 -7.31 -18.57
CA ILE A 112 -20.69 -7.70 -17.21
C ILE A 112 -22.22 -7.77 -17.09
N GLY A 113 -22.93 -6.76 -17.62
CA GLY A 113 -24.40 -6.78 -17.66
C GLY A 113 -24.97 -7.95 -18.48
N GLU A 114 -24.28 -8.33 -19.56
CA GLU A 114 -24.65 -9.52 -20.34
C GLU A 114 -24.45 -10.82 -19.55
N LEU A 115 -23.35 -10.95 -18.79
CA LEU A 115 -23.15 -12.08 -17.88
C LEU A 115 -24.29 -12.18 -16.87
N GLU A 116 -24.66 -11.08 -16.23
CA GLU A 116 -25.76 -11.05 -15.25
C GLU A 116 -27.11 -11.42 -15.90
N ARG A 117 -27.34 -10.99 -17.14
CA ARG A 117 -28.54 -11.36 -17.92
C ARG A 117 -28.58 -12.87 -18.19
N LEU A 118 -27.46 -13.47 -18.61
CA LEU A 118 -27.37 -14.90 -18.91
C LEU A 118 -27.49 -15.75 -17.63
N GLU A 119 -26.88 -15.33 -16.53
CA GLU A 119 -27.04 -15.99 -15.22
C GLU A 119 -28.51 -15.95 -14.77
N ARG A 120 -29.18 -14.81 -14.88
CA ARG A 120 -30.61 -14.69 -14.55
C ARG A 120 -31.47 -15.63 -15.38
N LEU A 121 -31.18 -15.76 -16.69
CA LEU A 121 -31.90 -16.65 -17.59
C LEU A 121 -31.70 -18.13 -17.21
N HIS A 122 -30.51 -18.48 -16.72
CA HIS A 122 -30.21 -19.80 -16.15
C HIS A 122 -30.96 -20.03 -14.82
N GLU A 123 -30.98 -19.05 -13.91
CA GLU A 123 -31.65 -19.14 -12.61
C GLU A 123 -33.18 -19.21 -12.72
N THR A 124 -33.80 -18.46 -13.65
CA THR A 124 -35.26 -18.50 -13.86
C THR A 124 -35.74 -19.76 -14.56
N GLY A 125 -34.81 -20.56 -15.11
CA GLY A 125 -35.15 -21.78 -15.86
C GLY A 125 -35.71 -21.51 -17.26
N GLU A 126 -35.68 -20.25 -17.73
CA GLU A 126 -36.06 -19.87 -19.10
C GLU A 126 -35.16 -20.54 -20.15
N ILE A 127 -33.95 -20.98 -19.76
CA ILE A 127 -33.05 -21.80 -20.60
C ILE A 127 -33.78 -23.01 -21.20
N ASN A 128 -34.73 -23.61 -20.48
CA ASN A 128 -35.45 -24.79 -20.95
C ASN A 128 -36.37 -24.53 -22.15
N SER A 129 -36.68 -23.27 -22.44
CA SER A 129 -37.44 -22.89 -23.63
C SER A 129 -36.60 -22.92 -24.93
N TYR A 130 -35.28 -22.90 -24.79
CA TYR A 130 -34.34 -22.93 -25.91
C TYR A 130 -34.04 -24.35 -26.37
N THR A 131 -33.50 -24.49 -27.58
CA THR A 131 -33.02 -25.79 -28.04
C THR A 131 -31.81 -26.23 -27.21
N LYS A 132 -31.60 -27.54 -27.04
CA LYS A 132 -30.44 -28.08 -26.30
C LYS A 132 -29.09 -27.53 -26.79
N LYS A 133 -28.99 -27.24 -28.09
CA LYS A 133 -27.79 -26.66 -28.68
C LYS A 133 -27.58 -25.21 -28.24
N GLU A 134 -28.64 -24.41 -28.22
CA GLU A 134 -28.59 -23.01 -27.77
C GLU A 134 -28.33 -22.93 -26.26
N ALA A 135 -29.00 -23.75 -25.45
CA ALA A 135 -28.74 -23.87 -24.02
C ALA A 135 -27.25 -24.16 -23.74
N LEU A 136 -26.68 -25.15 -24.44
CA LEU A 136 -25.26 -25.48 -24.31
C LEU A 136 -24.32 -24.31 -24.72
N MET A 137 -24.71 -23.52 -25.73
CA MET A 137 -23.93 -22.34 -26.13
C MET A 137 -23.99 -21.24 -25.07
N ILE A 138 -25.17 -21.03 -24.48
CA ILE A 138 -25.36 -20.10 -23.37
C ILE A 138 -24.50 -20.53 -22.17
N ASP A 139 -24.52 -21.81 -21.79
CA ASP A 139 -23.70 -22.31 -20.68
C ASP A 139 -22.20 -22.13 -20.92
N ARG A 140 -21.73 -22.37 -22.16
CA ARG A 140 -20.34 -22.12 -22.55
C ARG A 140 -19.98 -20.64 -22.50
N GLU A 141 -20.91 -19.77 -22.85
CA GLU A 141 -20.72 -18.32 -22.78
C GLU A 141 -20.67 -17.81 -21.34
N ILE A 142 -21.59 -18.28 -20.48
CA ILE A 142 -21.58 -18.01 -19.03
C ILE A 142 -20.23 -18.43 -18.44
N ASN A 143 -19.79 -19.68 -18.67
CA ASN A 143 -18.52 -20.16 -18.14
C ASN A 143 -17.33 -19.32 -18.63
N ARG A 144 -17.31 -18.94 -19.92
CA ARG A 144 -16.26 -18.10 -20.48
C ARG A 144 -16.23 -16.71 -19.85
N LEU A 145 -17.39 -16.11 -19.64
CA LEU A 145 -17.52 -14.78 -19.04
C LEU A 145 -17.20 -14.83 -17.53
N MET A 146 -17.67 -15.84 -16.80
CA MET A 146 -17.36 -16.03 -15.39
C MET A 146 -15.86 -16.13 -15.11
N ILE A 147 -15.13 -16.94 -15.89
CA ILE A 147 -13.68 -17.09 -15.74
C ILE A 147 -12.98 -15.74 -15.86
N ARG A 148 -13.41 -14.88 -16.79
CA ARG A 148 -12.71 -13.62 -17.10
C ARG A 148 -13.18 -12.43 -16.27
N LEU A 149 -14.47 -12.34 -15.97
CA LEU A 149 -15.11 -11.14 -15.42
C LEU A 149 -15.56 -11.29 -13.96
N SER A 150 -15.45 -12.48 -13.35
CA SER A 150 -15.90 -12.71 -11.97
C SER A 150 -15.34 -11.69 -10.97
N GLY A 151 -14.04 -11.37 -11.05
CA GLY A 151 -13.40 -10.46 -10.10
C GLY A 151 -13.68 -8.97 -10.35
N VAL A 152 -14.16 -8.58 -11.53
CA VAL A 152 -14.54 -7.19 -11.86
C VAL A 152 -16.05 -6.97 -11.86
N ARG A 153 -16.85 -8.00 -11.56
CA ARG A 153 -18.32 -7.94 -11.53
C ARG A 153 -18.85 -6.82 -10.63
N ASN A 154 -18.28 -6.67 -9.44
CA ASN A 154 -18.75 -5.71 -8.45
C ASN A 154 -18.24 -4.27 -8.72
N MET A 155 -17.46 -4.07 -9.77
CA MET A 155 -16.87 -2.78 -10.10
C MET A 155 -17.89 -1.93 -10.86
N LYS A 156 -18.19 -0.73 -10.35
CA LYS A 156 -19.12 0.23 -10.99
C LYS A 156 -18.40 1.34 -11.74
N LYS A 157 -17.27 1.80 -11.17
CA LYS A 157 -16.40 2.84 -11.72
C LYS A 157 -15.00 2.27 -11.98
N ILE A 158 -14.19 2.99 -12.75
CA ILE A 158 -12.77 2.69 -12.94
C ILE A 158 -12.07 2.72 -11.56
N PRO A 159 -11.11 1.81 -11.29
CA PRO A 159 -10.39 1.79 -10.03
C PRO A 159 -9.55 3.05 -9.85
N ASP A 160 -9.37 3.45 -8.58
CA ASP A 160 -8.59 4.63 -8.20
C ASP A 160 -7.10 4.28 -8.05
N LEU A 161 -6.76 3.00 -7.86
CA LEU A 161 -5.39 2.50 -7.72
C LEU A 161 -5.29 1.06 -8.25
N LEU A 162 -4.15 0.74 -8.85
CA LEU A 162 -3.85 -0.62 -9.33
C LEU A 162 -2.72 -1.25 -8.54
N PHE A 163 -2.92 -2.51 -8.15
CA PHE A 163 -1.86 -3.35 -7.59
C PHE A 163 -1.54 -4.49 -8.55
N ILE A 164 -0.36 -4.44 -9.17
CA ILE A 164 0.04 -5.35 -10.26
C ILE A 164 1.15 -6.30 -9.80
N ILE A 165 1.01 -7.58 -10.12
CA ILE A 165 2.05 -8.61 -9.93
C ILE A 165 2.58 -9.03 -11.29
N ASP A 166 3.91 -8.96 -11.47
CA ASP A 166 4.61 -9.22 -12.73
C ASP A 166 4.24 -8.23 -13.84
N VAL A 167 4.98 -7.12 -13.88
CA VAL A 167 4.83 -6.03 -14.86
C VAL A 167 5.10 -6.53 -16.28
N SER A 168 6.02 -7.47 -16.47
CA SER A 168 6.37 -7.97 -17.79
C SER A 168 5.23 -8.78 -18.42
N ARG A 169 4.43 -9.48 -17.61
CA ARG A 169 3.22 -10.16 -18.09
C ARG A 169 2.06 -9.20 -18.29
N GLU A 170 1.93 -8.19 -17.42
CA GLU A 170 0.81 -7.25 -17.41
C GLU A 170 1.10 -5.90 -18.06
N GLU A 171 1.95 -5.87 -19.09
CA GLU A 171 2.33 -4.64 -19.79
C GLU A 171 1.10 -3.90 -20.34
N THR A 172 0.09 -4.64 -20.83
CA THR A 172 -1.16 -4.03 -21.32
C THR A 172 -1.93 -3.32 -20.20
N ALA A 173 -1.98 -3.90 -18.99
CA ALA A 173 -2.65 -3.26 -17.86
C ALA A 173 -1.91 -1.99 -17.43
N VAL A 174 -0.57 -2.04 -17.39
CA VAL A 174 0.29 -0.90 -17.08
C VAL A 174 0.14 0.21 -18.12
N HIS A 175 0.08 -0.14 -19.40
CA HIS A 175 -0.10 0.83 -20.48
C HIS A 175 -1.46 1.52 -20.42
N GLU A 176 -2.54 0.75 -20.21
CA GLU A 176 -3.89 1.30 -20.08
C GLU A 176 -4.06 2.19 -18.84
N ALA A 177 -3.45 1.80 -17.72
CA ALA A 177 -3.44 2.56 -16.48
C ALA A 177 -2.77 3.93 -16.66
N ASN A 178 -1.57 3.92 -17.26
CA ASN A 178 -0.84 5.14 -17.59
C ASN A 178 -1.63 6.06 -18.53
N LEU A 179 -2.32 5.50 -19.53
CA LEU A 179 -3.14 6.30 -20.45
C LEU A 179 -4.35 6.95 -19.74
N LYS A 180 -4.89 6.30 -18.70
CA LYS A 180 -6.00 6.83 -17.90
C LYS A 180 -5.55 7.67 -16.70
N GLY A 181 -4.25 7.70 -16.39
CA GLY A 181 -3.71 8.39 -15.22
C GLY A 181 -4.08 7.71 -13.90
N VAL A 182 -4.30 6.40 -13.90
CA VAL A 182 -4.54 5.63 -12.67
C VAL A 182 -3.18 5.26 -12.08
N PRO A 183 -2.88 5.61 -10.81
CA PRO A 183 -1.61 5.30 -10.18
C PRO A 183 -1.39 3.79 -10.04
N ILE A 184 -0.13 3.37 -10.22
CA ILE A 184 0.27 1.97 -10.26
C ILE A 184 1.24 1.65 -9.12
N ILE A 185 0.86 0.69 -8.30
CA ILE A 185 1.74 -0.01 -7.37
C ILE A 185 2.04 -1.38 -7.97
N ALA A 186 3.31 -1.73 -8.13
CA ALA A 186 3.66 -3.02 -8.71
C ALA A 186 4.79 -3.73 -7.98
N MET A 187 4.68 -5.05 -7.94
CA MET A 187 5.79 -5.95 -7.59
C MET A 187 6.68 -6.11 -8.82
N VAL A 188 7.94 -5.71 -8.69
CA VAL A 188 8.89 -5.65 -9.80
C VAL A 188 10.09 -6.54 -9.49
N ASP A 189 10.28 -7.57 -10.32
CA ASP A 189 11.50 -8.37 -10.32
C ASP A 189 12.54 -7.74 -11.28
N THR A 190 13.77 -8.19 -11.17
CA THR A 190 14.97 -7.83 -11.93
C THR A 190 14.83 -7.83 -13.44
N ASN A 191 13.88 -8.56 -14.04
CA ASN A 191 13.63 -8.61 -15.49
C ASN A 191 12.69 -7.51 -16.00
N CYS A 192 12.01 -6.78 -15.12
CA CYS A 192 10.98 -5.81 -15.49
C CYS A 192 11.54 -4.38 -15.62
N ASP A 193 10.88 -3.52 -16.39
CA ASP A 193 11.21 -2.09 -16.45
C ASP A 193 10.48 -1.31 -15.35
N PRO A 194 11.18 -0.66 -14.40
CA PRO A 194 10.55 0.11 -13.32
C PRO A 194 10.03 1.48 -13.75
N ARG A 195 10.32 1.96 -14.97
CA ARG A 195 10.06 3.36 -15.38
C ARG A 195 8.58 3.72 -15.53
N ASN A 196 7.73 2.76 -15.87
CA ASN A 196 6.31 2.98 -16.17
C ASN A 196 5.39 2.78 -14.95
N ILE A 197 5.96 2.83 -13.75
CA ILE A 197 5.31 2.47 -12.48
C ILE A 197 5.59 3.58 -11.47
N ASP A 198 4.54 4.08 -10.82
CA ASP A 198 4.66 5.18 -9.84
C ASP A 198 5.29 4.71 -8.54
N HIS A 199 4.86 3.54 -8.06
CA HIS A 199 5.31 2.95 -6.80
C HIS A 199 5.85 1.54 -7.01
N VAL A 200 7.16 1.48 -7.22
CA VAL A 200 7.90 0.24 -7.44
C VAL A 200 8.18 -0.45 -6.11
N ILE A 201 7.77 -1.71 -5.99
CA ILE A 201 8.15 -2.58 -4.89
C ILE A 201 9.10 -3.66 -5.42
N PRO A 202 10.42 -3.54 -5.18
CA PRO A 202 11.39 -4.55 -5.61
C PRO A 202 11.11 -5.86 -4.87
N SER A 203 10.69 -6.89 -5.60
CA SER A 203 10.32 -8.18 -5.01
C SER A 203 10.38 -9.29 -6.05
N ASN A 204 10.65 -10.50 -5.58
CA ASN A 204 10.37 -11.74 -6.29
C ASN A 204 8.88 -11.85 -6.63
N ASP A 205 8.56 -12.15 -7.88
CA ASP A 205 7.20 -12.40 -8.38
C ASP A 205 6.94 -13.87 -8.79
N ASP A 206 7.96 -14.74 -8.70
CA ASP A 206 7.87 -16.17 -9.01
C ASP A 206 7.53 -17.02 -7.77
N ALA A 207 8.01 -16.61 -6.59
CA ALA A 207 7.81 -17.37 -5.37
C ALA A 207 6.41 -17.15 -4.78
N ILE A 208 5.62 -18.23 -4.69
CA ILE A 208 4.26 -18.20 -4.10
C ILE A 208 4.28 -17.61 -2.68
N ARG A 209 5.30 -17.96 -1.87
CA ARG A 209 5.43 -17.44 -0.50
C ARG A 209 5.67 -15.94 -0.45
N ALA A 210 6.47 -15.41 -1.39
CA ALA A 210 6.71 -13.98 -1.53
C ALA A 210 5.42 -13.26 -1.93
N ILE A 211 4.77 -13.71 -3.00
CA ILE A 211 3.49 -13.15 -3.48
C ILE A 211 2.44 -13.15 -2.37
N LYS A 212 2.29 -14.25 -1.64
CA LYS A 212 1.34 -14.36 -0.51
C LYS A 212 1.65 -13.38 0.61
N LEU A 213 2.91 -13.23 1.00
CA LEU A 213 3.28 -12.26 2.02
C LEU A 213 2.96 -10.83 1.57
N MET A 214 3.24 -10.49 0.32
CA MET A 214 3.05 -9.15 -0.22
C MET A 214 1.57 -8.81 -0.38
N VAL A 215 0.81 -9.67 -1.04
CA VAL A 215 -0.64 -9.48 -1.29
C VAL A 215 -1.40 -9.45 0.03
N SER A 216 -1.12 -10.36 0.97
CA SER A 216 -1.80 -10.36 2.28
C SER A 216 -1.57 -9.08 3.06
N LYS A 217 -0.36 -8.50 2.99
CA LYS A 217 -0.04 -7.24 3.68
C LYS A 217 -0.73 -6.04 3.04
N ILE A 218 -0.83 -6.01 1.71
CA ILE A 218 -1.62 -4.99 1.01
C ILE A 218 -3.12 -5.16 1.32
N ALA A 219 -3.63 -6.39 1.36
CA ALA A 219 -5.02 -6.66 1.74
C ALA A 219 -5.32 -6.27 3.20
N ASP A 220 -4.40 -6.51 4.13
CA ASP A 220 -4.51 -6.03 5.52
C ASP A 220 -4.58 -4.48 5.54
N ALA A 221 -3.82 -3.79 4.69
CA ALA A 221 -3.87 -2.32 4.56
C ALA A 221 -5.23 -1.82 4.07
N VAL A 222 -5.85 -2.54 3.13
CA VAL A 222 -7.21 -2.26 2.65
C VAL A 222 -8.21 -2.41 3.79
N ILE A 223 -8.11 -3.47 4.59
CA ILE A 223 -9.02 -3.71 5.71
C ILE A 223 -8.87 -2.60 6.75
N GLU A 224 -7.64 -2.18 7.08
CA GLU A 224 -7.38 -1.05 7.97
C GLU A 224 -7.99 0.24 7.43
N GLY A 225 -7.80 0.55 6.14
CA GLY A 225 -8.41 1.72 5.50
C GLY A 225 -9.94 1.69 5.53
N LYS A 226 -10.57 0.52 5.35
CA LYS A 226 -12.03 0.35 5.46
C LYS A 226 -12.53 0.56 6.90
N SER A 227 -11.76 0.11 7.90
CA SER A 227 -12.09 0.33 9.30
C SER A 227 -12.05 1.81 9.66
N LEU A 228 -11.00 2.53 9.26
CA LEU A 228 -10.89 3.97 9.51
C LEU A 228 -12.07 4.76 8.92
N ARG A 229 -12.46 4.44 7.69
CA ARG A 229 -13.62 5.07 7.05
C ARG A 229 -14.92 4.82 7.82
N LYS A 230 -15.11 3.59 8.33
CA LYS A 230 -16.31 3.26 9.10
C LYS A 230 -16.36 4.04 10.41
N ASP A 231 -15.21 4.25 11.05
CA ASP A 231 -15.14 5.03 12.29
C ASP A 231 -15.44 6.52 12.01
N GLU A 232 -14.92 7.08 10.90
CA GLU A 232 -15.26 8.43 10.44
C GLU A 232 -16.75 8.60 10.13
N ASP A 233 -17.35 7.65 9.38
CA ASP A 233 -18.78 7.66 9.07
C ASP A 233 -19.65 7.59 10.36
N LEU A 234 -19.19 6.87 11.40
CA LEU A 234 -19.88 6.77 12.69
C LEU A 234 -19.76 8.06 13.53
N ASP A 235 -18.60 8.71 13.50
CA ASP A 235 -18.38 9.98 14.21
C ASP A 235 -19.18 11.13 13.57
N GLU A 236 -19.34 11.13 12.24
CA GLU A 236 -20.23 12.06 11.54
C GLU A 236 -21.72 11.82 11.87
N GLU A 237 -22.15 10.57 12.04
CA GLU A 237 -23.53 10.26 12.47
C GLU A 237 -23.78 10.57 13.96
N MET A 238 -22.76 10.57 14.81
CA MET A 238 -22.85 10.91 16.24
C MET A 238 -22.75 12.42 16.54
N THR A 239 -22.54 13.27 15.52
CA THR A 239 -22.57 14.74 15.64
C THR A 239 -23.76 15.40 14.92
N PRO A 240 -25.02 15.19 15.36
CA PRO A 240 -26.13 16.00 14.86
C PRO A 240 -26.11 17.39 15.53
N GLY A 241 -25.43 18.35 14.87
CA GLY A 241 -25.68 19.78 15.09
C GLY A 241 -24.46 20.61 15.50
N GLU A 242 -23.56 20.90 14.56
CA GLU A 242 -22.86 22.18 14.54
C GLU A 242 -22.92 22.73 13.11
N GLU A 243 -23.89 23.61 12.87
CA GLU A 243 -23.97 24.42 11.66
C GLU A 243 -22.73 25.31 11.57
N LYS A 244 -21.81 24.99 10.65
CA LYS A 244 -20.75 25.92 10.24
C LYS A 244 -21.40 27.13 9.55
N PRO A 245 -21.10 28.38 9.95
CA PRO A 245 -21.69 29.55 9.30
C PRO A 245 -21.18 29.63 7.86
N VAL A 246 -22.13 29.65 6.92
CA VAL A 246 -21.88 29.86 5.49
C VAL A 246 -21.39 31.29 5.29
N VAL A 247 -20.07 31.47 5.16
CA VAL A 247 -19.50 32.73 4.67
C VAL A 247 -19.76 32.81 3.16
N VAL A 248 -20.84 33.50 2.80
CA VAL A 248 -21.15 33.86 1.41
C VAL A 248 -20.07 34.82 0.91
N ARG A 249 -19.09 34.30 0.17
CA ARG A 249 -18.20 35.10 -0.68
C ARG A 249 -19.04 35.67 -1.83
N ARG A 250 -19.59 36.87 -1.65
CA ARG A 250 -20.21 37.64 -2.74
C ARG A 250 -19.12 38.35 -3.53
N ARG A 251 -19.08 38.05 -4.82
CA ARG A 251 -18.22 38.61 -5.86
C ARG A 251 -18.70 40.04 -6.17
N MET A 252 -17.76 40.98 -6.04
CA MET A 252 -17.59 42.34 -6.56
C MET A 252 -18.58 42.85 -7.63
N GLU A 253 -19.15 44.06 -7.44
CA GLU A 253 -19.15 45.21 -8.38
C GLU A 253 -19.91 46.43 -7.79
N GLU A 254 -19.17 47.54 -7.67
CA GLU A 254 -19.50 48.97 -7.85
C GLU A 254 -20.91 49.49 -7.52
N ASP A 255 -21.01 50.34 -6.47
CA ASP A 255 -21.50 51.72 -6.64
C ASP A 255 -21.35 52.56 -5.35
N ALA A 256 -20.85 53.78 -5.53
CA ALA A 256 -20.90 54.95 -4.65
C ALA A 256 -20.00 54.98 -3.39
N GLU A 257 -18.78 55.48 -3.60
CA GLU A 257 -18.08 56.37 -2.67
C GLU A 257 -19.03 57.50 -2.21
N LEU A 258 -19.54 57.36 -0.99
CA LEU A 258 -20.11 58.45 -0.20
C LEU A 258 -19.28 58.52 1.08
N ALA A 259 -18.57 59.64 1.22
CA ALA A 259 -17.51 59.90 2.17
C ALA A 259 -17.83 59.54 3.64
N ASP A 260 -16.94 58.75 4.24
CA ASP A 260 -16.88 58.43 5.67
C ASP A 260 -16.63 59.66 6.59
N GLU A 261 -16.45 60.85 6.02
CA GLU A 261 -16.22 62.09 6.76
C GLU A 261 -17.51 62.72 7.33
N THR A 262 -18.69 62.16 7.03
CA THR A 262 -19.99 62.74 7.45
C THR A 262 -20.76 61.93 8.49
N LEU A 263 -20.23 60.77 8.93
CA LEU A 263 -20.94 59.85 9.84
C LEU A 263 -20.37 59.76 11.27
N LEU A 264 -19.27 60.44 11.58
CA LEU A 264 -18.69 60.48 12.93
C LEU A 264 -18.87 61.87 13.55
N GLY A 265 -19.71 61.95 14.58
CA GLY A 265 -20.01 63.20 15.29
C GLY A 265 -18.81 63.71 16.10
N ALA A 266 -18.79 65.03 16.37
CA ALA A 266 -17.70 65.76 17.04
C ALA A 266 -17.25 65.18 18.40
N SER A 267 -18.04 64.30 19.02
CA SER A 267 -17.73 63.66 20.29
C SER A 267 -16.78 62.46 20.22
N THR A 268 -16.59 61.84 19.04
CA THR A 268 -15.62 60.73 18.87
C THR A 268 -14.24 61.22 18.43
N LEU A 269 -14.17 62.37 17.75
CA LEU A 269 -12.91 62.96 17.29
C LEU A 269 -12.07 63.52 18.46
N ALA A 270 -12.72 64.11 19.46
CA ALA A 270 -12.04 64.63 20.65
C ALA A 270 -11.47 63.55 21.59
N LYS A 271 -11.86 62.27 21.43
CA LYS A 271 -11.25 61.16 22.19
C LYS A 271 -10.01 60.60 21.51
N LEU A 272 -9.97 60.64 20.18
CA LEU A 272 -8.82 60.24 19.38
C LEU A 272 -7.65 61.24 19.46
N ASP A 273 -7.93 62.52 19.70
CA ASP A 273 -6.86 63.52 19.88
C ASP A 273 -6.20 63.46 21.26
N VAL A 274 -6.90 62.98 22.30
CA VAL A 274 -6.33 62.80 23.65
C VAL A 274 -5.48 61.53 23.73
N GLU A 275 -5.91 60.44 23.09
CA GLU A 275 -5.13 59.20 23.01
C GLU A 275 -3.83 59.38 22.19
N LYS A 276 -3.83 60.28 21.19
CA LYS A 276 -2.63 60.60 20.41
C LYS A 276 -1.62 61.49 21.12
N GLU A 277 -2.03 62.36 22.05
CA GLU A 277 -1.08 63.14 22.85
C GLU A 277 -0.40 62.31 23.94
N GLU A 278 -1.06 61.27 24.46
CA GLU A 278 -0.46 60.32 25.42
C GLU A 278 0.54 59.37 24.73
N GLU A 279 0.23 58.82 23.55
CA GLU A 279 1.16 57.95 22.78
C GLU A 279 2.44 58.68 22.34
N VAL A 280 2.36 59.95 21.95
CA VAL A 280 3.54 60.73 21.52
C VAL A 280 4.46 61.09 22.70
N THR A 281 3.95 61.11 23.94
CA THR A 281 4.80 61.32 25.12
C THR A 281 5.50 60.06 25.62
N GLU A 282 4.97 58.87 25.34
CA GLU A 282 5.65 57.60 25.66
C GLU A 282 6.73 57.24 24.62
N GLU A 283 6.47 57.44 23.32
CA GLU A 283 7.47 57.15 22.26
C GLU A 283 8.74 58.04 22.35
N VAL A 284 8.62 59.29 22.81
CA VAL A 284 9.80 60.20 22.96
C VAL A 284 10.64 59.87 24.21
N THR A 285 10.11 59.08 25.16
CA THR A 285 10.86 58.65 26.36
C THR A 285 11.60 57.32 26.21
N GLU A 286 11.20 56.46 25.25
CA GLU A 286 11.93 55.23 24.94
C GLU A 286 13.10 55.46 23.97
N GLU A 287 13.00 56.37 22.99
CA GLU A 287 14.09 56.66 22.05
C GLU A 287 15.32 57.35 22.68
N VAL A 288 15.20 57.98 23.86
CA VAL A 288 16.35 58.62 24.56
C VAL A 288 17.07 57.63 25.51
N ALA A 289 16.48 56.46 25.79
CA ALA A 289 17.07 55.46 26.68
C ALA A 289 17.93 54.41 25.96
N GLU A 290 17.78 54.25 24.64
CA GLU A 290 18.48 53.22 23.86
C GLU A 290 19.80 53.70 23.21
N GLU A 291 20.07 55.02 23.16
CA GLU A 291 21.35 55.57 22.64
C GLU A 291 22.49 55.70 23.68
N VAL A 292 22.34 55.21 24.92
CA VAL A 292 23.37 55.38 25.99
C VAL A 292 23.95 54.04 26.51
N SER A 293 23.73 52.90 25.88
CA SER A 293 24.19 51.60 26.42
C SER A 293 25.11 50.73 25.54
N GLU A 294 25.71 51.28 24.47
CA GLU A 294 26.65 50.51 23.61
C GLU A 294 28.11 51.04 23.57
N GLU A 295 28.53 51.86 24.53
CA GLU A 295 29.96 52.12 24.77
C GLU A 295 30.34 51.83 26.22
N GLU A 296 31.50 51.19 26.43
CA GLU A 296 32.06 50.59 27.66
C GLU A 296 31.63 49.11 27.86
N THR A 297 32.50 48.10 27.85
CA THR A 297 33.86 48.00 28.39
C THR A 297 34.66 46.86 27.74
N ASP A 298 35.88 47.15 27.33
CA ASP A 298 36.99 46.19 27.21
C ASP A 298 37.94 46.45 28.39
N ILE A 299 38.50 45.40 29.02
CA ILE A 299 39.82 45.29 29.72
C ILE A 299 39.83 44.44 31.03
N VAL A 300 40.36 43.21 30.89
CA VAL A 300 41.55 42.59 31.57
C VAL A 300 41.48 41.98 33.01
N VAL A 301 41.98 40.73 33.05
CA VAL A 301 42.74 39.87 34.03
C VAL A 301 42.20 39.30 35.36
N GLU A 302 42.65 38.04 35.54
CA GLU A 302 43.28 37.40 36.73
C GLU A 302 42.44 36.43 37.60
N ASP A 303 42.66 35.14 37.28
CA ASP A 303 43.30 34.12 38.12
C ASP A 303 42.74 33.62 39.48
N LEU A 304 42.95 32.30 39.63
CA LEU A 304 43.28 31.51 40.82
C LEU A 304 42.20 30.76 41.66
N VAL A 305 42.13 29.44 41.36
CA VAL A 305 42.31 28.22 42.21
C VAL A 305 41.69 28.17 43.64
N VAL A 306 41.02 27.04 43.98
CA VAL A 306 41.39 26.03 45.02
C VAL A 306 40.22 25.07 45.37
N VAL A 307 40.39 23.81 44.94
CA VAL A 307 40.28 22.50 45.64
C VAL A 307 39.28 22.28 46.81
N LYS A 308 38.48 21.20 46.70
CA LYS A 308 38.36 20.13 47.74
C LYS A 308 37.75 18.84 47.19
N GLU A 309 38.51 17.76 47.35
CA GLU A 309 38.18 16.34 47.14
C GLU A 309 37.62 15.68 48.42
N GLU A 310 37.28 14.38 48.25
CA GLU A 310 37.05 13.27 49.19
C GLU A 310 35.61 13.04 49.70
N GLU A 311 35.07 11.82 49.85
CA GLU A 311 35.30 10.43 49.39
C GLU A 311 34.06 9.63 49.90
N VAL A 312 33.42 8.79 49.07
CA VAL A 312 33.41 7.30 49.12
C VAL A 312 33.02 6.64 50.46
N ILE A 313 31.89 5.90 50.47
CA ILE A 313 31.75 4.63 51.21
C ILE A 313 31.10 3.55 50.32
N VAL A 314 31.86 2.47 50.12
CA VAL A 314 31.50 1.19 49.53
C VAL A 314 30.90 0.26 50.59
N LYS A 315 29.93 -0.59 50.23
CA LYS A 315 29.89 -1.97 50.75
C LYS A 315 29.40 -2.97 49.70
N LYS A 316 30.25 -3.99 49.53
CA LYS A 316 30.28 -5.08 48.54
C LYS A 316 29.39 -6.28 48.93
N PRO A 317 29.23 -7.27 48.03
CA PRO A 317 28.35 -8.43 48.15
C PRO A 317 29.03 -9.64 48.81
N ALA A 318 28.25 -10.69 49.12
CA ALA A 318 28.77 -12.01 49.45
C ALA A 318 27.83 -13.15 48.99
N THR A 319 28.47 -14.24 48.60
CA THR A 319 28.01 -15.43 47.86
C THR A 319 27.85 -16.67 48.76
N LYS A 320 27.38 -17.77 48.14
CA LYS A 320 27.43 -19.22 48.49
C LYS A 320 26.12 -19.79 49.09
N ASP A 321 25.66 -21.02 48.80
CA ASP A 321 26.37 -22.25 48.42
C ASP A 321 25.45 -23.32 47.76
N LYS A 322 26.12 -24.38 47.26
CA LYS A 322 25.69 -25.59 46.50
C LYS A 322 24.67 -26.53 47.18
N LYS A 323 23.97 -27.34 46.36
CA LYS A 323 23.96 -28.85 46.33
C LYS A 323 22.82 -29.41 45.44
N THR A 324 23.12 -30.09 44.33
CA THR A 324 23.08 -31.57 44.10
C THR A 324 21.77 -32.30 44.43
N THR A 325 21.17 -32.98 43.45
CA THR A 325 20.91 -34.45 43.46
C THR A 325 20.44 -34.97 42.10
N LYS A 326 21.05 -36.08 41.67
CA LYS A 326 20.60 -36.99 40.61
C LYS A 326 19.35 -37.77 41.07
N ALA A 327 18.43 -38.06 40.16
CA ALA A 327 17.55 -39.23 40.25
C ALA A 327 17.18 -39.72 38.84
N LYS A 328 17.03 -41.04 38.75
CA LYS A 328 17.10 -41.92 37.59
C LYS A 328 15.81 -42.75 37.59
N VAL A 329 15.07 -42.80 36.48
CA VAL A 329 14.07 -43.84 36.15
C VAL A 329 13.98 -43.87 34.61
N THR A 330 14.60 -44.77 33.84
CA THR A 330 14.34 -46.20 33.54
C THR A 330 12.95 -46.57 32.99
N LYS A 331 12.99 -47.03 31.73
CA LYS A 331 12.43 -48.28 31.15
C LYS A 331 11.19 -48.21 30.22
N LYS A 332 11.45 -48.80 29.03
CA LYS A 332 10.67 -49.78 28.23
C LYS A 332 9.41 -49.34 27.49
N ALA A 333 9.43 -49.48 26.16
CA ALA A 333 8.82 -50.58 25.38
C ALA A 333 9.25 -50.39 23.90
N GLU A 334 9.94 -51.33 23.24
CA GLU A 334 9.39 -52.50 22.48
C GLU A 334 8.57 -52.02 21.26
N THR A 335 9.11 -52.04 20.01
CA THR A 335 9.39 -53.13 19.04
C THR A 335 8.27 -53.38 18.03
N LEU A 336 8.69 -53.59 16.76
CA LEU A 336 8.01 -54.26 15.63
C LEU A 336 6.83 -53.47 15.02
N THR A 337 6.54 -53.43 13.72
CA THR A 337 6.90 -54.16 12.49
C THR A 337 6.24 -53.34 11.36
N GLU A 338 6.94 -53.06 10.24
CA GLU A 338 6.77 -53.74 8.95
C GLU A 338 5.37 -53.57 8.33
N VAL A 339 5.30 -53.09 7.07
CA VAL A 339 4.39 -53.52 6.00
C VAL A 339 4.58 -52.60 4.76
N VAL A 340 5.19 -53.21 3.74
CA VAL A 340 4.85 -53.13 2.30
C VAL A 340 5.28 -51.89 1.50
N ALA A 341 6.33 -52.10 0.71
CA ALA A 341 6.45 -51.55 -0.64
C ALA A 341 6.83 -52.71 -1.56
N GLU A 342 5.82 -53.31 -2.19
CA GLU A 342 5.92 -54.28 -3.28
C GLU A 342 5.10 -53.70 -4.45
N ASP A 343 5.68 -53.84 -5.64
CA ASP A 343 5.05 -53.84 -6.97
C ASP A 343 4.45 -52.55 -7.55
N VAL A 344 5.13 -51.98 -8.56
CA VAL A 344 4.59 -51.88 -9.93
C VAL A 344 5.77 -51.94 -10.92
N GLU A 345 5.93 -53.09 -11.57
CA GLU A 345 6.60 -53.25 -12.87
C GLU A 345 5.52 -53.27 -13.98
N GLU A 346 5.96 -52.80 -15.15
CA GLU A 346 5.51 -53.13 -16.51
C GLU A 346 4.33 -52.42 -17.23
N ASP A 347 4.73 -51.95 -18.42
CA ASP A 347 4.04 -51.90 -19.71
C ASP A 347 3.16 -50.70 -20.12
N ALA A 348 3.74 -49.86 -20.98
CA ALA A 348 3.22 -49.69 -22.34
C ALA A 348 4.35 -49.25 -23.31
N SER A 349 4.72 -50.16 -24.20
CA SER A 349 5.35 -49.90 -25.49
C SER A 349 4.41 -49.11 -26.42
N VAL A 350 4.97 -48.35 -27.36
CA VAL A 350 4.70 -48.46 -28.81
C VAL A 350 5.63 -47.49 -29.54
N GLU A 351 6.29 -48.07 -30.52
CA GLU A 351 7.25 -47.51 -31.47
C GLU A 351 6.66 -46.39 -32.32
N SER A 352 7.52 -45.45 -32.74
CA SER A 352 7.34 -44.73 -34.01
C SER A 352 8.68 -44.71 -34.72
N GLU A 353 8.88 -45.70 -35.58
CA GLU A 353 9.91 -45.70 -36.62
C GLU A 353 9.59 -44.63 -37.68
N ASP A 354 10.69 -44.01 -38.09
CA ASP A 354 11.00 -43.28 -39.33
C ASP A 354 10.11 -43.54 -40.55
N LEU A 355 9.77 -42.46 -41.27
CA LEU A 355 9.77 -42.44 -42.75
C LEU A 355 10.06 -41.02 -43.28
N ASP A 356 11.10 -40.96 -44.10
CA ASP A 356 11.55 -39.88 -44.98
C ASP A 356 10.56 -39.58 -46.14
N GLU A 357 10.88 -38.51 -46.88
CA GLU A 357 10.42 -38.07 -48.23
C GLU A 357 9.35 -36.96 -48.31
N GLU A 358 9.78 -35.69 -48.45
CA GLU A 358 9.89 -34.94 -49.73
C GLU A 358 10.59 -33.57 -49.54
#